data_AF-A0A8J7U1H4-F1
#
_entry.id   AF-A0A8J7U1H4-F1
#
_cell.length_a   1.000
_cell.length_b   1.000
_cell.length_c   1.000
_cell.angle_alpha   90.00
_cell.angle_beta   90.00
_cell.angle_gamma   90.00
#
_symmetry.space_group_name_H-M   'P 1'
#
loop_
_entity.id
_entity.type
_entity.pdbx_description
1 polymer ?
#
loop_
_entity_poly.entity_id
_entity_poly.type
_entity_poly.pdbx_seq_one_letter_code
_entity_poly.pdbx_strand_id
1 'polypeptide(L)'
;MPVPKLTVDVHPPKVERFDVDAMTNTDPKGFVRAVDEYRVESFGLYVARPMVGHPTMRYLESWLLPELNLRVTDFWFRAGHERDQDFYLDVATIDTDTDTDTGGAAKRHWRSVDHYLDLVLRTGRDLDVLDTDELLAALTA
;
A
#
# COMPACT_ATOMS: atom_id res chain seq x y z
N MET A 1 19.59 -1.18 33.28
CA MET A 1 20.08 -1.67 31.97
C MET A 1 19.72 -0.60 30.95
N PRO A 2 20.68 0.01 30.22
CA PRO A 2 20.32 0.89 29.14
C PRO A 2 19.65 0.05 28.04
N VAL A 3 18.44 0.42 27.66
CA VAL A 3 17.78 -0.18 26.48
C VAL A 3 18.64 0.20 25.27
N PRO A 4 19.06 -0.75 24.42
CA PRO A 4 19.76 -0.39 23.19
C PRO A 4 18.87 0.56 22.41
N LYS A 5 19.36 1.76 22.07
CA LYS A 5 18.74 2.55 21.01
C LYS A 5 19.01 1.80 19.71
N LEU A 6 18.08 0.92 19.33
CA LEU A 6 17.91 0.58 17.93
C LEU A 6 17.60 1.91 17.24
N THR A 7 18.60 2.47 16.57
CA THR A 7 18.39 3.59 15.66
C THR A 7 17.70 3.02 14.44
N VAL A 8 16.37 2.86 14.55
CA VAL A 8 15.51 2.60 13.41
C VAL A 8 15.51 3.88 12.56
N ASP A 9 15.88 3.75 11.28
CA ASP A 9 15.82 4.86 10.33
C ASP A 9 14.36 5.09 9.95
N VAL A 10 13.68 5.97 10.70
CA VAL A 10 12.26 6.22 10.50
C VAL A 10 12.05 7.29 9.43
N HIS A 11 11.32 6.92 8.38
CA HIS A 11 10.90 7.86 7.33
C HIS A 11 9.51 8.44 7.64
N PRO A 12 9.10 9.58 7.06
CA PRO A 12 7.70 10.02 7.10
C PRO A 12 6.77 8.96 6.52
N PRO A 13 5.48 8.92 6.91
CA PRO A 13 4.48 8.01 6.34
C PRO A 13 4.51 8.01 4.80
N LYS A 14 4.55 6.82 4.18
CA LYS A 14 4.57 6.70 2.72
C LYS A 14 3.20 7.10 2.18
N VAL A 15 3.19 7.89 1.11
CA VAL A 15 1.95 8.36 0.47
C VAL A 15 1.89 7.89 -0.97
N GLU A 16 0.85 7.14 -1.33
CA GLU A 16 0.52 6.79 -2.72
C GLU A 16 -0.72 7.54 -3.19
N ARG A 17 -0.78 7.82 -4.50
CA ARG A 17 -1.94 8.46 -5.14
C ARG A 17 -2.36 7.66 -6.36
N PHE A 18 -3.65 7.39 -6.46
CA PHE A 18 -4.25 6.59 -7.51
C PHE A 18 -5.18 7.50 -8.32
N ASP A 19 -4.82 7.75 -9.57
CA ASP A 19 -5.65 8.45 -10.54
C ASP A 19 -6.36 7.41 -11.39
N VAL A 20 -7.62 7.13 -11.04
CA VAL A 20 -8.41 6.06 -11.67
C VAL A 20 -8.72 6.40 -13.12
N ASP A 21 -8.98 7.68 -13.41
CA ASP A 21 -9.35 8.12 -14.75
C ASP A 21 -8.13 8.15 -15.69
N ALA A 22 -6.95 8.49 -15.17
CA ALA A 22 -5.70 8.43 -15.92
C ALA A 22 -5.06 7.03 -15.95
N MET A 23 -5.60 6.05 -15.23
CA MET A 23 -5.00 4.71 -15.07
C MET A 23 -3.55 4.76 -14.59
N THR A 24 -3.28 5.60 -13.58
CA THR A 24 -1.94 5.72 -12.99
C THR A 24 -1.93 5.59 -11.47
N ASN A 25 -0.81 5.08 -10.95
CA ASN A 25 -0.45 5.07 -9.54
C ASN A 25 0.87 5.81 -9.34
N THR A 26 0.86 6.89 -8.56
CA THR A 26 2.08 7.58 -8.14
C THR A 26 2.59 6.95 -6.85
N ASP A 27 3.72 6.25 -6.93
CA ASP A 27 4.32 5.54 -5.80
C ASP A 27 4.93 6.50 -4.74
N PRO A 28 5.33 6.03 -3.55
CA PRO A 28 5.85 6.90 -2.49
C PRO A 28 7.15 7.64 -2.84
N LYS A 29 7.83 7.22 -3.92
CA LYS A 29 9.04 7.87 -4.44
C LYS A 29 8.72 8.90 -5.53
N GLY A 30 7.44 9.12 -5.83
CA GLY A 30 6.96 10.05 -6.84
C GLY A 30 6.98 9.50 -8.27
N PHE A 31 7.26 8.21 -8.48
CA PHE A 31 7.21 7.64 -9.84
C PHE A 31 5.77 7.32 -10.22
N VAL A 32 5.36 7.83 -11.38
CA VAL A 32 4.06 7.50 -11.99
C VAL A 32 4.17 6.13 -12.67
N ARG A 33 3.33 5.20 -12.24
CA ARG A 33 3.23 3.82 -12.76
C ARG A 33 1.93 3.68 -13.53
N ALA A 34 2.01 3.08 -14.71
CA ALA A 34 0.81 2.64 -15.43
C ALA A 34 0.11 1.54 -14.64
N VAL A 35 -1.22 1.55 -14.68
CA VAL A 35 -2.09 0.57 -14.04
C VAL A 35 -2.86 -0.16 -15.13
N ASP A 36 -2.93 -1.49 -15.01
CA ASP A 36 -3.63 -2.31 -16.00
C ASP A 36 -5.14 -2.34 -15.69
N GLU A 37 -5.50 -2.44 -14.41
CA GLU A 37 -6.89 -2.43 -13.96
C GLU A 37 -7.08 -1.58 -12.71
N TYR A 38 -8.11 -0.74 -12.75
CA TYR A 38 -8.78 -0.24 -11.57
C TYR A 38 -10.23 -0.72 -11.57
N ARG A 39 -10.71 -1.16 -10.41
CA ARG A 39 -12.14 -1.42 -10.20
C ARG A 39 -12.59 -0.79 -8.89
N VAL A 40 -13.48 0.19 -9.02
CA VAL A 40 -14.09 0.86 -7.89
C VAL A 40 -15.32 0.06 -7.46
N GLU A 41 -15.36 -0.32 -6.19
CA GLU A 41 -16.53 -0.90 -5.54
C GLU A 41 -17.00 0.01 -4.41
N SER A 42 -18.22 -0.23 -3.90
CA SER A 42 -18.76 0.55 -2.79
C SER A 42 -17.93 0.45 -1.50
N PHE A 43 -17.13 -0.60 -1.35
CA PHE A 43 -16.29 -0.85 -0.16
C PHE A 43 -14.82 -0.52 -0.37
N GLY A 44 -14.37 -0.18 -1.58
CA GLY A 44 -12.95 0.00 -1.83
C GLY A 44 -12.54 0.11 -3.30
N LEU A 45 -11.23 0.23 -3.51
CA LEU A 45 -10.59 0.29 -4.82
C LEU A 45 -9.70 -0.93 -5.02
N TYR A 46 -9.95 -1.69 -6.07
CA TYR A 46 -9.02 -2.70 -6.57
C TYR A 46 -8.06 -2.07 -7.57
N VAL A 47 -6.78 -2.46 -7.49
CA VAL A 47 -5.71 -2.06 -8.41
C VAL A 47 -4.88 -3.28 -8.80
N ALA A 48 -4.62 -3.45 -10.10
CA ALA A 48 -3.72 -4.46 -10.64
C ALA A 48 -2.68 -3.79 -11.53
N ARG A 49 -1.39 -4.00 -11.25
CA ARG A 49 -0.32 -3.36 -12.05
C ARG A 49 1.01 -4.10 -12.03
N PRO A 50 1.84 -3.92 -13.07
CA PRO A 50 3.21 -4.43 -13.07
C PRO A 50 4.10 -3.70 -12.07
N MET A 51 5.08 -4.43 -11.55
CA MET A 51 6.15 -3.93 -10.67
C MET A 51 7.42 -3.69 -11.49
N VAL A 52 7.36 -2.74 -12.42
CA VAL A 52 8.44 -2.45 -13.39
C VAL A 52 9.72 -2.03 -12.66
N GLY A 53 10.80 -2.79 -12.91
CA GLY A 53 12.12 -2.58 -12.30
C GLY A 53 12.26 -3.14 -10.88
N HIS A 54 11.23 -3.79 -10.31
CA HIS A 54 11.34 -4.40 -8.98
C HIS A 54 12.17 -5.70 -9.03
N PRO A 55 13.17 -5.87 -8.15
CA PRO A 55 14.10 -7.00 -8.22
C PRO A 55 13.44 -8.36 -7.95
N THR A 56 12.43 -8.41 -7.08
CA THR A 56 11.84 -9.66 -6.60
C THR A 56 10.38 -9.89 -7.01
N MET A 57 9.68 -8.85 -7.46
CA MET A 57 8.26 -8.88 -7.75
C MET A 57 8.03 -8.50 -9.22
N ARG A 58 7.07 -9.12 -9.87
CA ARG A 58 6.71 -8.83 -11.27
C ARG A 58 5.38 -8.11 -11.39
N TYR A 59 4.47 -8.34 -10.45
CA TYR A 59 3.11 -7.81 -10.49
C TYR A 59 2.56 -7.67 -9.07
N LEU A 60 1.56 -6.81 -8.89
CA LEU A 60 0.75 -6.77 -7.68
C LEU A 60 -0.71 -6.60 -8.02
N GLU A 61 -1.53 -7.10 -7.10
CA GLU A 61 -2.95 -6.82 -7.02
C GLU A 61 -3.23 -6.34 -5.60
N SER A 62 -3.94 -5.22 -5.44
CA SER A 62 -4.30 -4.71 -4.12
C SER A 62 -5.76 -4.28 -4.04
N TRP A 63 -6.36 -4.49 -2.88
CA TRP A 63 -7.57 -3.80 -2.44
C TRP A 63 -7.21 -2.71 -1.44
N LEU A 64 -7.69 -1.50 -1.67
CA LEU A 64 -7.71 -0.42 -0.70
C LEU A 64 -9.10 -0.37 -0.05
N LEU A 65 -9.16 -0.52 1.27
CA LEU A 65 -10.38 -0.68 2.05
C LEU A 65 -10.50 0.46 3.09
N PRO A 66 -11.14 1.60 2.73
CA PRO A 66 -11.17 2.80 3.58
C PRO A 66 -11.76 2.57 4.97
N GLU A 67 -12.91 1.90 5.05
CA GLU A 67 -13.60 1.67 6.33
C GLU A 67 -12.79 0.79 7.29
N LEU A 68 -11.87 -0.02 6.77
CA LEU A 68 -11.00 -0.88 7.57
C LEU A 68 -9.64 -0.26 7.85
N ASN A 69 -9.27 0.84 7.18
CA ASN A 69 -7.90 1.36 7.14
C ASN A 69 -6.88 0.28 6.79
N LEU A 70 -7.19 -0.54 5.79
CA LEU A 70 -6.34 -1.62 5.32
C LEU A 70 -6.13 -1.56 3.82
N ARG A 71 -4.90 -1.83 3.41
CA ARG A 71 -4.61 -2.26 2.05
C ARG A 71 -4.24 -3.73 2.09
N VAL A 72 -4.92 -4.55 1.29
CA VAL A 72 -4.61 -5.98 1.17
C VAL A 72 -3.97 -6.22 -0.19
N THR A 73 -2.79 -6.82 -0.22
CA THR A 73 -2.00 -7.00 -1.44
C THR A 73 -1.63 -8.47 -1.64
N ASP A 74 -1.88 -8.98 -2.85
CA ASP A 74 -1.28 -10.19 -3.39
C ASP A 74 -0.09 -9.80 -4.27
N PHE A 75 1.09 -10.34 -3.94
CA PHE A 75 2.32 -10.08 -4.66
C PHE A 75 2.70 -11.25 -5.54
N TRP A 76 2.86 -10.97 -6.83
CA TRP A 76 3.35 -11.96 -7.77
C TRP A 76 4.88 -11.90 -7.79
N PHE A 77 5.52 -12.81 -7.08
CA PHE A 77 6.98 -12.89 -6.98
C PHE A 77 7.61 -13.43 -8.26
N ARG A 78 8.85 -13.04 -8.54
CA ARG A 78 9.66 -13.68 -9.58
C ARG A 78 10.07 -15.08 -9.13
N ALA A 79 10.35 -15.96 -10.09
CA ALA A 79 10.81 -17.32 -9.78
C ALA A 79 12.04 -17.30 -8.87
N GLY A 80 12.00 -18.04 -7.76
CA GLY A 80 13.05 -18.09 -6.74
C GLY A 80 12.98 -16.97 -5.68
N HIS A 81 11.97 -16.10 -5.74
CA HIS A 81 11.72 -15.03 -4.75
C HIS A 81 10.37 -15.19 -4.04
N GLU A 82 9.73 -16.36 -4.18
CA GLU A 82 8.47 -16.67 -3.54
C GLU A 82 8.59 -16.55 -2.02
N ARG A 83 7.52 -16.06 -1.39
CA ARG A 83 7.39 -15.98 0.07
C ARG A 83 6.25 -16.89 0.51
N ASP A 84 6.37 -17.45 1.71
CA ASP A 84 5.28 -18.19 2.35
C ASP A 84 4.25 -17.21 2.92
N GLN A 85 3.48 -16.58 2.02
CA GLN A 85 2.42 -15.63 2.33
C GLN A 85 1.31 -15.74 1.29
N ASP A 86 0.06 -15.64 1.72
CA ASP A 86 -1.07 -15.51 0.82
C ASP A 86 -1.38 -14.04 0.57
N PHE A 87 -1.36 -13.22 1.62
CA PHE A 87 -1.60 -11.77 1.53
C PHE A 87 -0.65 -10.98 2.41
N TYR A 88 -0.32 -9.78 1.95
CA TYR A 88 0.32 -8.73 2.72
C TYR A 88 -0.70 -7.64 3.03
N LEU A 89 -0.77 -7.18 4.28
CA LEU A 89 -1.73 -6.14 4.66
C LEU A 89 -0.98 -4.94 5.24
N ASP A 90 -1.11 -3.79 4.61
CA ASP A 90 -0.64 -2.53 5.15
C ASP A 90 -1.76 -1.88 6.00
N VAL A 91 -1.42 -1.42 7.20
CA VAL A 91 -2.30 -0.52 7.96
C VAL A 91 -2.14 0.88 7.39
N ALA A 92 -3.20 1.38 6.76
CA ALA A 92 -3.14 2.63 6.02
C ALA A 92 -4.45 3.40 6.08
N THR A 93 -4.38 4.72 6.22
CA THR A 93 -5.54 5.57 5.98
C THR A 93 -5.75 5.72 4.48
N ILE A 94 -6.97 5.48 4.02
CA ILE A 94 -7.34 5.64 2.61
C ILE A 94 -8.42 6.72 2.47
N ASP A 95 -8.08 7.78 1.74
CA ASP A 95 -8.99 8.88 1.44
C ASP A 95 -9.50 8.73 0.00
N THR A 96 -10.82 8.90 -0.18
CA THR A 96 -11.47 8.99 -1.49
C THR A 96 -11.75 10.46 -1.78
N ASP A 97 -10.81 11.14 -2.43
CA ASP A 97 -10.98 12.54 -2.79
C ASP A 97 -11.64 12.62 -4.16
N THR A 98 -12.95 12.84 -4.18
CA THR A 98 -13.66 13.23 -5.40
C THR A 98 -13.62 14.74 -5.51
N ASP A 99 -12.48 15.29 -5.95
CA ASP A 99 -12.41 16.71 -6.27
C ASP A 99 -13.12 16.97 -7.60
N THR A 100 -14.13 17.84 -7.57
CA THR A 100 -14.79 18.34 -8.78
C THR A 100 -13.90 19.41 -9.37
N ASP A 101 -13.27 19.13 -10.52
CA ASP A 101 -12.47 20.16 -11.18
C ASP A 101 -13.35 21.35 -11.64
N THR A 102 -12.71 22.49 -11.86
CA THR A 102 -13.34 23.74 -12.33
C THR A 102 -13.96 23.64 -13.73
N GLY A 103 -13.85 22.50 -14.41
CA GLY A 103 -14.49 22.12 -15.68
C GLY A 103 -15.67 21.15 -15.53
N GLY A 104 -16.04 20.75 -14.30
CA GLY A 104 -17.25 19.99 -14.01
C GLY A 104 -17.14 18.47 -14.14
N ALA A 105 -15.95 17.92 -14.39
CA ALA A 105 -15.72 16.48 -14.34
C ALA A 105 -15.22 16.09 -12.94
N ALA A 106 -15.94 15.19 -12.26
CA ALA A 106 -15.46 14.60 -11.02
C ALA A 106 -14.29 13.68 -11.33
N LYS A 107 -13.10 13.98 -10.78
CA LYS A 107 -11.96 13.08 -10.88
C LYS A 107 -11.98 12.10 -9.72
N ARG A 108 -11.72 10.83 -10.01
CA ARG A 108 -11.66 9.79 -8.98
C ARG A 108 -10.22 9.62 -8.52
N HIS A 109 -9.83 10.43 -7.54
CA HIS A 109 -8.53 10.32 -6.90
C HIS A 109 -8.65 9.57 -5.58
N TRP A 110 -7.77 8.60 -5.39
CA TRP A 110 -7.61 7.93 -4.10
C TRP A 110 -6.22 8.22 -3.57
N ARG A 111 -6.11 8.26 -2.24
CA ARG A 111 -4.85 8.48 -1.56
C ARG A 111 -4.71 7.47 -0.44
N SER A 112 -3.53 6.85 -0.34
CA SER A 112 -3.19 5.94 0.76
C SER A 112 -2.04 6.54 1.56
N VAL A 113 -2.14 6.49 2.88
CA VAL A 113 -1.09 6.85 3.83
C VAL A 113 -0.78 5.64 4.70
N ASP A 114 0.40 5.09 4.50
CA ASP A 114 0.95 3.93 5.22
C ASP A 114 1.37 4.33 6.64
N HIS A 115 0.89 3.60 7.64
CA HIS A 115 1.17 3.81 9.07
C HIS A 115 2.15 2.78 9.63
N TYR A 116 3.12 2.34 8.82
CA TYR A 116 4.24 1.45 9.12
C TYR A 116 3.86 -0.01 9.43
N LEU A 117 2.77 -0.24 10.17
CA LEU A 117 2.41 -1.56 10.65
C LEU A 117 1.88 -2.43 9.52
N ASP A 118 2.49 -3.60 9.35
CA ASP A 118 2.12 -4.55 8.31
C ASP A 118 1.82 -5.94 8.87
N LEU A 119 1.02 -6.71 8.14
CA LEU A 119 0.72 -8.11 8.44
C LEU A 119 1.09 -9.01 7.27
N VAL A 120 1.71 -10.14 7.57
CA VAL A 120 1.82 -11.28 6.65
C VAL A 120 0.79 -12.32 7.05
N LEU A 121 -0.15 -12.62 6.15
CA LEU A 121 -1.22 -13.58 6.39
C LEU A 121 -0.96 -14.90 5.66
N ARG A 122 -1.06 -16.00 6.41
CA ARG A 122 -1.11 -17.38 5.89
C ARG A 122 -2.47 -17.97 6.23
N THR A 123 -3.34 -18.03 5.24
CA THR A 123 -4.76 -18.38 5.36
C THR A 123 -4.95 -19.72 6.07
N GLY A 124 -5.74 -19.70 7.15
CA GLY A 124 -6.03 -20.88 7.96
C GLY A 124 -4.85 -21.42 8.78
N ARG A 125 -3.70 -20.73 8.78
CA ARG A 125 -2.52 -21.08 9.58
C ARG A 125 -2.27 -20.07 10.69
N ASP A 126 -1.85 -18.86 10.33
CA ASP A 126 -1.45 -17.82 11.28
C ASP A 126 -1.29 -16.46 10.58
N LEU A 127 -0.85 -15.46 11.34
CA LEU A 127 -0.41 -14.16 10.86
C LEU A 127 0.82 -13.70 11.63
N ASP A 128 1.72 -12.98 10.95
CA ASP A 128 2.86 -12.29 11.56
C ASP A 128 2.63 -10.78 11.50
N VAL A 129 2.92 -10.08 12.60
CA VAL A 129 2.88 -8.61 12.68
C VAL A 129 4.29 -8.08 12.51
N LEU A 130 4.50 -7.18 11.55
CA LEU A 130 5.81 -6.63 11.18
C LEU A 130 5.89 -5.15 11.52
N ASP A 131 7.12 -4.62 11.56
CA ASP A 131 7.46 -3.19 11.58
C ASP A 131 6.84 -2.38 12.74
N THR A 132 6.53 -3.07 13.84
CA THR A 132 6.11 -2.46 15.12
C THR A 132 7.16 -1.51 15.69
N ASP A 133 8.44 -1.76 15.46
CA ASP A 133 9.55 -0.91 15.87
C ASP A 133 9.62 0.38 15.05
N GLU A 134 9.32 0.35 13.75
CA GLU A 134 9.17 1.55 12.92
C GLU A 134 8.01 2.43 13.40
N LEU A 135 6.84 1.84 13.68
CA LEU A 135 5.70 2.57 14.24
C LEU A 135 6.04 3.25 15.58
N LEU A 136 6.68 2.50 16.49
CA LEU A 136 7.07 3.04 17.80
C LEU A 136 8.14 4.13 17.66
N ALA A 137 9.09 3.99 16.74
CA ALA A 137 10.07 5.02 16.44
C ALA A 137 9.39 6.30 15.93
N ALA A 138 8.44 6.17 14.99
CA ALA A 138 7.69 7.28 14.40
C ALA A 138 6.91 8.08 15.45
N LEU A 139 6.31 7.41 16.44
CA LEU A 139 5.57 8.05 17.53
C LEU A 139 6.46 8.88 18.48
N THR A 140 7.77 8.64 18.49
CA THR A 140 8.72 9.29 19.39
C THR A 140 9.65 10.29 18.71
N ALA A 141 9.50 10.47 17.39
CA ALA A 141 10.32 11.34 16.56
C ALA A 141 9.90 12.83 16.64
#